data_AF-A0A8T0LHU5-F1
#
_entry.id   AF-A0A8T0LHU5-F1
#
_cell.length_a   1.000
_cell.length_b   1.000
_cell.length_c   1.000
_cell.angle_alpha   90.00
_cell.angle_beta   90.00
_cell.angle_gamma   90.00
#
_symmetry.space_group_name_H-M   'P 1'
#
loop_
_entity.id
_entity.type
_entity.pdbx_description
1 polymer ?
#
loop_
_entity_poly.entity_id
_entity_poly.type
_entity_poly.pdbx_seq_one_letter_code
_entity_poly.pdbx_strand_id
1 'polypeptide(L)'
;VANDTAVTWMTALWYWMTPQDGRVIHDVVAGVNGFAESTGIIMGWQCDFNASSTEYEQLRVKYFHNMCEALDVQPLGNVSCNA
;
A
#
# COMPACT_ATOMS: atom_id res chain seq x y z
N VAL A 1 -19.13 -8.43 -4.59
CA VAL A 1 -17.77 -8.87 -4.20
C VAL A 1 -17.77 -9.74 -2.94
N ALA A 2 -18.51 -9.42 -1.88
CA ALA A 2 -18.37 -10.04 -0.56
C ALA A 2 -18.87 -11.49 -0.37
N ASN A 3 -19.57 -12.10 -1.35
CA ASN A 3 -20.17 -13.44 -1.20
C ASN A 3 -19.38 -14.55 -1.90
N ASP A 4 -18.31 -14.22 -2.62
CA ASP A 4 -17.48 -15.17 -3.34
C ASP A 4 -16.01 -14.84 -3.06
N THR A 5 -15.30 -15.80 -2.46
CA THR A 5 -13.90 -15.65 -2.07
C THR A 5 -12.98 -15.43 -3.27
N ALA A 6 -13.24 -16.12 -4.39
CA ALA A 6 -12.43 -15.98 -5.59
C ALA A 6 -12.64 -14.59 -6.20
N VAL A 7 -13.89 -14.14 -6.30
CA VAL A 7 -14.21 -12.77 -6.76
C VAL A 7 -13.59 -11.72 -5.84
N THR A 8 -13.64 -11.92 -4.51
CA THR A 8 -13.02 -11.00 -3.54
C THR A 8 -11.54 -10.79 -3.84
N TRP A 9 -10.76 -11.87 -3.95
CA TRP A 9 -9.33 -11.79 -4.28
C TRP A 9 -9.07 -11.25 -5.68
N MET A 10 -9.82 -11.69 -6.68
CA MET A 10 -9.68 -11.19 -8.05
C MET A 10 -9.93 -9.69 -8.14
N THR A 11 -10.87 -9.14 -7.38
CA THR A 11 -11.12 -7.69 -7.36
C THR A 11 -9.99 -6.91 -6.69
N ALA A 12 -9.38 -7.44 -5.62
CA ALA A 12 -8.23 -6.83 -4.97
C ALA A 12 -6.99 -6.85 -5.88
N LEU A 13 -6.72 -7.98 -6.55
CA LEU A 13 -5.63 -8.12 -7.51
C LEU A 13 -5.85 -7.25 -8.76
N TRP A 14 -7.08 -7.21 -9.27
CA TRP A 14 -7.42 -6.32 -10.37
C TRP A 14 -7.11 -4.87 -10.03
N TYR A 15 -7.50 -4.39 -8.85
CA TYR A 15 -7.18 -3.04 -8.40
C TYR A 15 -5.66 -2.81 -8.28
N TRP A 16 -4.91 -3.80 -7.78
CA TRP A 16 -3.45 -3.74 -7.66
C TRP A 16 -2.72 -3.64 -9.01
N MET A 17 -3.28 -4.26 -10.05
CA MET A 17 -2.70 -4.33 -11.40
C MET A 17 -3.24 -3.27 -12.37
N THR A 18 -4.30 -2.54 -12.00
CA THR A 18 -4.97 -1.59 -12.91
C THR A 18 -4.55 -0.16 -12.60
N PRO A 19 -4.18 0.66 -13.62
CA PRO A 19 -3.80 2.05 -13.39
C PRO A 19 -4.86 2.87 -12.66
N GLN A 20 -4.45 3.61 -11.63
CA GLN A 20 -5.22 4.68 -10.98
C GLN A 20 -4.51 5.99 -11.32
N ASP A 21 -5.17 6.90 -12.03
CA ASP A 21 -4.57 8.15 -12.53
C ASP A 21 -3.23 7.96 -13.27
N GLY A 22 -3.14 6.86 -14.04
CA GLY A 22 -1.94 6.52 -14.82
C GLY A 22 -0.82 5.82 -14.04
N ARG A 23 -1.01 5.53 -12.75
CA ARG A 23 -0.03 4.82 -11.90
C ARG A 23 -0.55 3.43 -11.52
N VAL A 24 0.28 2.40 -11.63
CA VAL A 24 -0.05 1.01 -11.26
C VAL A 24 0.67 0.66 -9.96
N ILE A 25 -0.05 0.12 -8.98
CA ILE A 25 0.54 -0.19 -7.67
C ILE A 25 1.61 -1.28 -7.80
N HIS A 26 1.35 -2.31 -8.59
CA HIS A 26 2.31 -3.37 -8.89
C HIS A 26 3.65 -2.85 -9.44
N ASP A 27 3.62 -1.81 -10.26
CA ASP A 27 4.82 -1.27 -10.90
C ASP A 27 5.67 -0.44 -9.93
N VAL A 28 5.05 0.25 -8.95
CA VAL A 28 5.76 1.13 -8.01
C VAL A 28 6.26 0.40 -6.76
N VAL A 29 5.53 -0.61 -6.29
CA VAL A 29 5.78 -1.23 -4.97
C VAL A 29 7.15 -1.91 -4.86
N ALA A 30 7.71 -2.36 -6.00
CA ALA A 30 9.02 -3.00 -6.06
C ALA A 30 10.20 -2.00 -6.08
N GLY A 31 9.92 -0.69 -6.18
CA GLY A 31 10.91 0.38 -6.21
C GLY A 31 11.35 0.85 -4.81
N VAL A 32 12.36 1.72 -4.78
CA VAL A 32 12.75 2.45 -3.56
C VAL A 32 11.60 3.35 -3.13
N ASN A 33 11.23 3.31 -1.85
CA ASN A 33 10.05 4.00 -1.30
C ASN A 33 8.71 3.49 -1.86
N GLY A 34 8.70 2.35 -2.57
CA GLY A 34 7.53 1.86 -3.30
C GLY A 34 6.30 1.62 -2.43
N PHE A 35 6.49 1.25 -1.16
CA PHE A 35 5.39 1.07 -0.22
C PHE A 35 4.69 2.41 0.13
N ALA A 36 5.45 3.47 0.38
CA ALA A 36 4.91 4.81 0.63
C ALA A 36 4.12 5.31 -0.59
N GLU A 37 4.68 5.11 -1.79
CA GLU A 37 4.00 5.46 -3.04
C GLU A 37 2.70 4.67 -3.24
N SER A 38 2.69 3.37 -2.94
CA SER A 38 1.49 2.55 -3.04
C SER A 38 0.37 3.02 -2.12
N THR A 39 0.71 3.50 -0.91
CA THR A 39 -0.26 4.05 0.04
C THR A 39 -0.94 5.29 -0.55
N GLY A 40 -0.17 6.17 -1.18
CA GLY A 40 -0.70 7.35 -1.86
C GLY A 40 -1.62 7.02 -3.05
N ILE A 41 -1.32 5.94 -3.79
CA ILE A 41 -2.20 5.48 -4.89
C ILE A 41 -3.52 4.91 -4.34
N ILE A 42 -3.45 4.08 -3.29
CA ILE A 42 -4.63 3.45 -2.70
C ILE A 42 -5.54 4.49 -2.04
N MET A 43 -4.94 5.47 -1.34
CA MET A 43 -5.68 6.44 -0.55
C MET A 43 -4.86 7.71 -0.32
N GLY A 44 -4.91 8.63 -1.29
CA GLY A 44 -4.07 9.85 -1.30
C GLY A 44 -4.13 10.70 -0.02
N TRP A 45 -5.31 10.84 0.60
CA TRP A 45 -5.45 11.67 1.82
C TRP A 45 -4.68 11.12 3.04
N GLN A 46 -4.29 9.83 3.04
CA GLN A 46 -3.45 9.26 4.11
C GLN A 46 -2.01 9.78 4.07
N CYS A 47 -1.62 10.46 2.98
CA CYS A 47 -0.33 11.12 2.83
C CYS A 47 -0.44 12.65 2.99
N ASP A 48 -1.60 13.16 3.39
CA ASP A 48 -1.74 14.55 3.81
C ASP A 48 -1.08 14.72 5.17
N PHE A 49 -0.40 15.84 5.43
CA PHE A 49 0.29 16.05 6.71
C PHE A 49 -0.68 16.51 7.82
N ASN A 50 -1.46 15.57 8.36
CA ASN A 50 -2.37 15.79 9.49
C ASN A 50 -2.41 14.61 10.47
N ALA A 51 -3.03 14.79 11.64
CA ALA A 51 -2.99 13.79 12.70
C ALA A 51 -3.76 12.50 12.36
N SER A 52 -4.91 12.62 11.67
CA SER A 52 -5.73 11.44 11.35
C SER A 52 -5.10 10.63 10.23
N SER A 53 -4.62 11.27 9.16
CA SER A 53 -3.91 10.59 8.06
C SER A 53 -2.72 9.78 8.56
N THR A 54 -1.94 10.35 9.49
CA THR A 54 -0.79 9.68 10.14
C THR A 54 -1.22 8.40 10.86
N GLU A 55 -2.33 8.42 11.61
CA GLU A 55 -2.81 7.24 12.34
C GLU A 55 -3.20 6.09 11.39
N TYR A 56 -3.96 6.39 10.34
CA TYR A 56 -4.38 5.36 9.37
C TYR A 56 -3.22 4.82 8.53
N GLU A 57 -2.26 5.67 8.19
CA GLU A 57 -1.05 5.27 7.48
C GLU A 57 -0.15 4.39 8.34
N GLN A 58 0.03 4.70 9.62
CA GLN A 58 0.78 3.87 10.56
C GLN A 58 0.22 2.45 10.68
N LEU A 59 -1.09 2.26 10.55
CA LEU A 59 -1.68 0.91 10.49
C LEU A 59 -1.20 0.13 9.27
N ARG A 60 -1.13 0.76 8.09
CA ARG A 60 -0.59 0.12 6.88
C ARG A 60 0.89 -0.22 7.04
N VAL A 61 1.69 0.72 7.54
CA VAL A 61 3.12 0.54 7.82
C VAL A 61 3.34 -0.63 8.78
N LYS A 62 2.54 -0.74 9.84
CA LYS A 62 2.60 -1.86 10.79
C LYS A 62 2.35 -3.21 10.11
N TYR A 63 1.30 -3.34 9.32
CA TYR A 63 1.00 -4.60 8.62
C TYR A 63 2.09 -4.97 7.60
N PHE A 64 2.65 -3.98 6.91
CA PHE A 64 3.76 -4.20 5.99
C PHE A 64 5.00 -4.72 6.70
N HIS A 65 5.40 -4.11 7.82
CA HIS A 65 6.53 -4.60 8.62
C HIS A 65 6.33 -6.03 9.13
N ASN A 66 5.12 -6.36 9.62
CA ASN A 66 4.82 -7.73 10.06
C ASN A 66 5.01 -8.75 8.92
N MET A 67 4.65 -8.39 7.68
CA MET A 67 4.86 -9.26 6.52
C MET A 67 6.33 -9.33 6.11
N CYS A 68 7.06 -8.21 6.16
CA CYS A 68 8.51 -8.21 5.92
C CYS A 68 9.26 -9.11 6.92
N GLU A 69 8.90 -9.05 8.20
CA GLU A 69 9.45 -9.92 9.25
C GLU A 69 9.12 -11.39 8.98
N ALA A 70 7.86 -11.71 8.67
CA ALA A 70 7.43 -13.08 8.38
C ALA A 70 8.14 -13.69 7.14
N LEU A 71 8.56 -12.85 6.20
CA LEU A 71 9.23 -13.25 4.97
C LEU A 71 10.76 -13.11 5.04
N ASP A 72 11.32 -12.64 6.16
CA ASP A 72 12.74 -12.33 6.36
C ASP A 72 13.33 -11.41 5.27
N VAL A 73 12.61 -10.34 4.95
CA VAL A 73 13.03 -9.33 3.97
C VAL A 73 13.05 -7.93 4.60
N GLN A 74 13.89 -7.05 4.05
CA GLN A 74 13.97 -5.66 4.47
C GLN A 74 13.17 -4.75 3.52
N PRO A 75 12.37 -3.81 4.06
CA PRO A 75 11.81 -2.72 3.27
C PRO A 75 12.89 -1.93 2.52
N LEU A 76 12.57 -1.52 1.29
CA LEU A 76 13.48 -0.70 0.50
C LEU A 76 13.09 0.78 0.59
N GLY A 77 13.93 1.57 1.25
CA GLY A 77 13.71 3.00 1.42
C GLY A 77 12.66 3.32 2.48
N ASN A 78 12.01 4.48 2.33
CA ASN A 78 11.01 4.97 3.24
C ASN A 78 9.65 4.28 3.01
N VAL A 79 9.08 3.78 4.10
CA VAL A 79 7.76 3.15 4.11
C VAL A 79 6.63 4.13 4.42
N SER A 80 6.97 5.32 4.93
CA SER A 80 5.98 6.34 5.26
C SER A 80 5.83 7.37 4.16
N CYS A 81 4.60 7.74 3.80
CA CYS A 81 4.32 8.88 2.92
C CYS A 81 4.08 10.20 3.67
N ASN A 82 4.19 10.19 5.01
CA ASN A 82 4.10 11.36 5.88
C ASN A 82 5.48 11.84 6.41
N ALA A 83 6.59 11.29 5.90
CA ALA A 83 7.95 11.57 6.38
C ALA A 83 8.62 12.77 5.70
#